data_AF-A0A7Y2E0K1-F1
#
_entry.id   AF-A0A7Y2E0K1-F1
#
_cell.length_a   1.000
_cell.length_b   1.000
_cell.length_c   1.000
_cell.angle_alpha   90.00
_cell.angle_beta   90.00
_cell.angle_gamma   90.00
#
_symmetry.space_group_name_H-M   'P 1'
#
loop_
_entity.id
_entity.type
_entity.pdbx_description
1 polymer ?
#
loop_
_entity_poly.entity_id
_entity_poly.type
_entity_poly.pdbx_seq_one_letter_code
_entity_poly.pdbx_strand_id
1 'polypeptide(L)'
;MKMKTLLLFLVLSTFNLAFANCIENPFAKSELSKEMPENTSFRFNRSGGMAPAWYRIEVNGSVISVEDKDMQDDKAVMWYAEITGEDKAAVYAVFFQNKFDTIKNEKQTETVYDAGSASVYLRAGKIAKGISYGMNSPLSRRNTARWQAAANAIMNLAKKYESKAVKIPENYATISYNRQAHKYIFKNLTYRKLKLPDLTRAQMLVEKSVADYNEKQIQGETIKNLEKYRFQLVSAANPANETVVWVNALCTANGSWRRQIITVDDGGSCYFNLYINLSKETYDRFSVNGNG
;
A
#
# COMPACT_ATOMS: atom_id res chain seq x y z
N MET A 1 -54.15 -40.32 34.45
CA MET A 1 -52.73 -39.90 34.54
C MET A 1 -51.94 -40.48 33.37
N LYS A 2 -52.02 -39.90 32.15
CA LYS A 2 -51.28 -40.42 30.96
C LYS A 2 -51.30 -39.52 29.70
N MET A 3 -51.41 -38.18 29.83
CA MET A 3 -51.45 -37.28 28.66
C MET A 3 -50.56 -36.04 28.75
N LYS A 4 -49.94 -35.76 29.91
CA LYS A 4 -48.99 -34.63 30.08
C LYS A 4 -47.54 -34.98 29.74
N THR A 5 -47.19 -36.26 29.64
CA THR A 5 -45.81 -36.71 29.36
C THR A 5 -45.46 -36.75 27.87
N LEU A 6 -46.47 -36.81 26.98
CA LEU A 6 -46.24 -36.90 25.53
C LEU A 6 -45.95 -35.53 24.89
N LEU A 7 -46.45 -34.43 25.48
CA LEU A 7 -46.24 -33.08 24.97
C LEU A 7 -44.82 -32.54 25.25
N LEU A 8 -44.15 -33.05 26.29
CA LEU A 8 -42.79 -32.63 26.65
C LEU A 8 -41.72 -33.20 25.69
N PHE A 9 -41.97 -34.36 25.08
CA PHE A 9 -41.05 -34.97 24.11
C PHE A 9 -41.13 -34.31 22.73
N LEU A 10 -42.28 -33.75 22.34
CA LEU A 10 -42.43 -33.12 21.03
C LEU A 10 -41.82 -31.71 20.94
N VAL A 11 -41.67 -31.01 22.08
CA VAL A 11 -41.03 -29.68 22.15
C VAL A 11 -39.49 -29.80 22.18
N LEU A 12 -38.94 -30.95 22.61
CA LEU A 12 -37.49 -31.20 22.58
C LEU A 12 -36.97 -31.71 21.22
N SER A 13 -37.83 -32.22 20.33
CA SER A 13 -37.39 -32.73 19.02
C SER A 13 -37.30 -31.66 17.93
N THR A 14 -37.94 -30.50 18.09
CA THR A 14 -37.84 -29.39 17.13
C THR A 14 -36.69 -28.42 17.43
N PHE A 15 -36.08 -28.51 18.62
CA PHE A 15 -34.93 -27.67 19.01
C PHE A 15 -33.57 -28.18 18.53
N ASN A 16 -33.48 -29.40 17.97
CA ASN A 16 -32.19 -30.03 17.67
C ASN A 16 -31.73 -29.97 16.20
N LEU A 17 -32.57 -29.52 15.26
CA LEU A 17 -32.19 -29.51 13.83
C LEU A 17 -31.74 -28.14 13.31
N ALA A 18 -31.92 -27.06 14.06
CA ALA A 18 -31.45 -25.73 13.66
C ALA A 18 -30.00 -25.42 14.07
N PHE A 19 -29.42 -26.15 15.02
CA PHE A 19 -28.03 -25.91 15.49
C PHE A 19 -26.96 -26.74 14.77
N ALA A 20 -27.33 -27.77 14.00
CA ALA A 20 -26.38 -28.66 13.36
C ALA A 20 -25.60 -28.02 12.19
N ASN A 21 -26.10 -26.91 11.61
CA ASN A 21 -25.46 -26.25 10.47
C ASN A 21 -24.55 -25.06 10.82
N CYS A 22 -24.37 -24.75 12.11
CA CYS A 22 -23.54 -23.60 12.53
C CYS A 22 -22.34 -23.97 13.40
N ILE A 23 -22.03 -25.26 13.57
CA ILE A 23 -20.80 -25.67 14.26
C ILE A 23 -19.64 -25.59 13.26
N GLU A 24 -19.12 -24.38 13.03
CA GLU A 24 -17.78 -24.21 12.47
C GLU A 24 -16.83 -25.11 13.26
N ASN A 25 -16.15 -26.04 12.58
CA ASN A 25 -15.29 -27.04 13.18
C ASN A 25 -14.35 -26.38 14.22
N PRO A 26 -14.60 -26.54 15.55
CA PRO A 26 -13.80 -25.89 16.58
C PRO A 26 -12.35 -26.41 16.58
N PHE A 27 -12.11 -27.50 15.85
CA PHE A 27 -10.82 -28.15 15.67
C PHE A 27 -10.07 -27.71 14.41
N ALA A 28 -10.54 -26.70 13.66
CA ALA A 28 -9.73 -26.11 12.59
C ALA A 28 -8.39 -25.65 13.17
N LYS A 29 -7.34 -26.42 12.88
CA LYS A 29 -5.98 -26.19 13.36
C LYS A 29 -5.37 -25.10 12.49
N SER A 30 -4.81 -24.08 13.14
CA SER A 30 -4.05 -23.04 12.43
C SER A 30 -2.77 -23.66 11.87
N GLU A 31 -2.42 -23.27 10.66
CA GLU A 31 -1.17 -23.63 10.00
C GLU A 31 -0.06 -22.62 10.30
N LEU A 32 -0.38 -21.48 10.93
CA LEU A 32 0.61 -20.48 11.32
C LEU A 32 1.62 -21.07 12.32
N SER A 33 2.89 -20.80 12.07
CA SER A 33 3.96 -21.10 13.01
C SER A 33 3.82 -20.26 14.29
N LYS A 34 4.28 -20.79 15.43
CA LYS A 34 4.37 -20.01 16.66
C LYS A 34 5.45 -18.92 16.54
N GLU A 35 6.56 -19.26 15.87
CA GLU A 35 7.65 -18.33 15.58
C GLU A 35 7.36 -17.59 14.28
N MET A 36 7.57 -16.26 14.28
CA MET A 36 7.34 -15.40 13.12
C MET A 36 8.34 -15.71 12.00
N PRO A 37 7.90 -16.14 10.81
CA PRO A 37 8.79 -16.33 9.67
C PRO A 37 9.46 -15.02 9.23
N GLU A 38 10.69 -15.08 8.70
CA GLU A 38 11.45 -13.90 8.26
C GLU A 38 10.70 -13.09 7.18
N ASN A 39 10.09 -13.77 6.22
CA ASN A 39 9.31 -13.17 5.14
C ASN A 39 7.91 -12.69 5.55
N THR A 40 7.65 -12.54 6.85
CA THR A 40 6.35 -12.06 7.35
C THR A 40 6.06 -10.64 6.88
N SER A 41 4.86 -10.42 6.35
CA SER A 41 4.34 -9.09 5.98
C SER A 41 2.86 -8.97 6.31
N PHE A 42 2.43 -7.77 6.68
CA PHE A 42 1.03 -7.46 6.98
C PHE A 42 0.54 -6.34 6.07
N ARG A 43 -0.74 -6.37 5.72
CA ARG A 43 -1.38 -5.24 5.05
C ARG A 43 -2.78 -5.05 5.57
N PHE A 44 -3.13 -3.81 5.87
CA PHE A 44 -4.50 -3.36 6.09
C PHE A 44 -4.89 -2.44 4.93
N ASN A 45 -6.10 -2.59 4.42
CA ASN A 45 -6.64 -1.75 3.36
C ASN A 45 -8.09 -1.41 3.68
N ARG A 46 -8.52 -0.20 3.35
CA ARG A 46 -9.92 0.23 3.39
C ARG A 46 -10.22 0.95 2.08
N SER A 47 -11.26 0.52 1.36
CA SER A 47 -11.74 1.20 0.14
C SER A 47 -13.12 1.79 0.34
N GLY A 48 -13.38 2.90 -0.33
CA GLY A 48 -14.69 3.56 -0.37
C GLY A 48 -15.68 2.96 -1.38
N GLY A 49 -15.47 1.72 -1.86
CA GLY A 49 -16.32 1.12 -2.89
C GLY A 49 -15.98 1.63 -4.29
N MET A 50 -16.95 2.20 -4.99
CA MET A 50 -16.74 2.88 -6.28
C MET A 50 -15.92 4.16 -6.16
N ALA A 51 -15.83 4.74 -4.96
CA ALA A 51 -14.98 5.88 -4.70
C ALA A 51 -13.49 5.50 -4.83
N PRO A 52 -12.66 6.27 -5.57
CA PRO A 52 -11.21 6.09 -5.59
C PRO A 52 -10.50 6.43 -4.27
N ALA A 53 -11.25 6.64 -3.18
CA ALA A 53 -10.73 6.81 -1.83
C ALA A 53 -10.23 5.47 -1.27
N TRP A 54 -9.03 5.47 -0.72
CA TRP A 54 -8.52 4.31 -0.01
C TRP A 54 -7.47 4.68 1.02
N TYR A 55 -7.41 3.87 2.06
CA TYR A 55 -6.44 3.94 3.13
C TYR A 55 -5.71 2.61 3.22
N ARG A 56 -4.38 2.63 3.21
CA ARG A 56 -3.55 1.43 3.28
C ARG A 56 -2.46 1.59 4.31
N ILE A 57 -2.28 0.54 5.09
CA ILE A 57 -1.09 0.33 5.91
C ILE A 57 -0.42 -0.95 5.40
N GLU A 58 0.88 -0.90 5.16
CA GLU A 58 1.67 -2.07 4.78
C GLU A 58 2.93 -2.17 5.64
N VAL A 59 3.18 -3.37 6.15
CA VAL A 59 4.39 -3.71 6.90
C VAL A 59 5.14 -4.76 6.10
N ASN A 60 6.33 -4.40 5.61
CA ASN A 60 7.15 -5.26 4.78
C ASN A 60 8.62 -5.13 5.19
N GLY A 61 9.27 -6.24 5.55
CA GLY A 61 10.58 -6.21 6.19
C GLY A 61 10.53 -5.48 7.53
N SER A 62 11.41 -4.50 7.71
CA SER A 62 11.47 -3.58 8.86
C SER A 62 10.78 -2.23 8.61
N VAL A 63 9.97 -2.10 7.56
CA VAL A 63 9.33 -0.84 7.20
C VAL A 63 7.82 -0.94 7.35
N ILE A 64 7.22 0.06 7.98
CA ILE A 64 5.79 0.35 7.90
C ILE A 64 5.56 1.55 7.00
N SER A 65 4.56 1.46 6.13
CA SER A 65 4.14 2.53 5.23
C SER A 65 2.64 2.76 5.34
N VAL A 66 2.24 4.03 5.29
CA VAL A 66 0.84 4.44 5.21
C VAL A 66 0.64 5.28 3.97
N GLU A 67 -0.43 4.96 3.26
CA GLU A 67 -0.92 5.67 2.09
C GLU A 67 -2.39 5.98 2.36
N ASP A 68 -2.72 7.25 2.60
CA ASP A 68 -4.09 7.74 2.74
C ASP A 68 -4.43 8.62 1.55
N LYS A 69 -5.46 8.21 0.81
CA LYS A 69 -5.98 8.93 -0.33
C LYS A 69 -7.44 9.26 -0.06
N ASP A 70 -7.68 10.46 0.43
CA ASP A 70 -9.01 11.07 0.41
C ASP A 70 -9.31 11.63 -0.98
N MET A 71 -10.59 11.67 -1.37
CA MET A 71 -11.06 12.32 -2.60
C MET A 71 -11.26 13.83 -2.43
N GLN A 72 -11.51 14.29 -1.20
CA GLN A 72 -11.85 15.69 -0.96
C GLN A 72 -10.63 16.60 -0.93
N ASP A 73 -9.47 16.06 -0.54
CA ASP A 73 -8.20 16.78 -0.54
C ASP A 73 -7.27 16.26 -1.63
N ASP A 74 -6.65 17.16 -2.40
CA ASP A 74 -5.57 16.85 -3.36
C ASP A 74 -4.29 16.29 -2.69
N LYS A 75 -4.35 16.09 -1.37
CA LYS A 75 -3.25 15.77 -0.47
C LYS A 75 -3.33 14.31 -0.05
N ALA A 76 -2.76 13.44 -0.87
CA ALA A 76 -2.46 12.09 -0.42
C ALA A 76 -1.42 12.15 0.70
N VAL A 77 -1.75 11.63 1.88
CA VAL A 77 -0.78 11.52 2.97
C VAL A 77 -0.03 10.22 2.77
N MET A 78 1.26 10.31 2.45
CA MET A 78 2.15 9.16 2.32
C MET A 78 3.31 9.32 3.30
N TRP A 79 3.50 8.32 4.16
CA TRP A 79 4.62 8.30 5.08
C TRP A 79 5.10 6.88 5.33
N TYR A 80 6.35 6.76 5.78
CA TYR A 80 6.92 5.50 6.25
C TYR A 80 7.77 5.69 7.49
N ALA A 81 8.01 4.59 8.20
CA ALA A 81 8.95 4.53 9.31
C ALA A 81 9.62 3.17 9.35
N GLU A 82 10.81 3.11 9.93
CA GLU A 82 11.43 1.86 10.34
C GLU A 82 10.81 1.39 11.65
N ILE A 83 10.48 0.10 11.73
CA ILE A 83 9.91 -0.55 12.91
C ILE A 83 10.89 -1.56 13.49
N THR A 84 10.81 -1.79 14.80
CA THR A 84 11.60 -2.83 15.44
C THR A 84 11.07 -4.23 15.10
N GLY A 85 11.96 -5.23 15.14
CA GLY A 85 11.57 -6.63 14.98
C GLY A 85 10.59 -7.10 16.07
N GLU A 86 10.73 -6.58 17.29
CA GLU A 86 9.84 -6.87 18.43
C GLU A 86 8.41 -6.38 18.17
N ASP A 87 8.24 -5.14 17.70
CA ASP A 87 6.91 -4.60 17.38
C ASP A 87 6.24 -5.38 16.25
N LYS A 88 7.02 -5.76 15.23
CA LYS A 88 6.53 -6.62 14.14
C LYS A 88 6.10 -7.99 14.65
N ALA A 89 6.89 -8.60 15.54
CA ALA A 89 6.58 -9.89 16.15
C ALA A 89 5.35 -9.81 17.06
N ALA A 90 5.14 -8.69 17.77
CA ALA A 90 3.94 -8.45 18.56
C ALA A 90 2.67 -8.42 17.69
N VAL A 91 2.73 -7.77 16.52
CA VAL A 91 1.62 -7.83 15.55
C VAL A 91 1.41 -9.26 15.06
N TYR A 92 2.47 -9.99 14.69
CA TYR A 92 2.35 -11.40 14.27
C TYR A 92 1.68 -12.28 15.35
N ALA A 93 2.04 -12.10 16.61
CA ALA A 93 1.47 -12.86 17.72
C ALA A 93 -0.06 -12.72 17.78
N VAL A 94 -0.61 -11.55 17.45
CA VAL A 94 -2.07 -11.34 17.36
C VAL A 94 -2.68 -12.20 16.26
N PHE A 95 -2.05 -12.29 15.08
CA PHE A 95 -2.52 -13.17 13.99
C PHE A 95 -2.51 -14.65 14.40
N PHE A 96 -1.43 -15.10 15.04
CA PHE A 96 -1.28 -16.47 15.51
C PHE A 96 -2.32 -16.83 16.59
N GLN A 97 -2.43 -16.00 17.64
CA GLN A 97 -3.38 -16.22 18.75
C GLN A 97 -4.84 -16.23 18.28
N ASN A 98 -5.16 -15.39 17.29
CA ASN A 98 -6.49 -15.34 16.68
C ASN A 98 -6.66 -16.34 15.53
N LYS A 99 -5.69 -17.24 15.28
CA LYS A 99 -5.73 -18.26 14.22
C LYS A 99 -6.14 -17.68 12.85
N PHE A 100 -5.67 -16.48 12.51
CA PHE A 100 -6.25 -15.65 11.43
C PHE A 100 -6.38 -16.39 10.08
N ASP A 101 -5.45 -17.29 9.78
CA ASP A 101 -5.45 -18.16 8.60
C ASP A 101 -6.70 -19.03 8.44
N THR A 102 -7.37 -19.38 9.56
CA THR A 102 -8.58 -20.21 9.56
C THR A 102 -9.87 -19.42 9.37
N ILE A 103 -9.81 -18.07 9.33
CA ILE A 103 -11.00 -17.24 9.10
C ILE A 103 -11.55 -17.51 7.69
N LYS A 104 -12.89 -17.53 7.58
CA LYS A 104 -13.62 -17.63 6.32
C LYS A 104 -14.72 -16.59 6.28
N ASN A 105 -14.94 -16.02 5.09
CA ASN A 105 -16.12 -15.22 4.81
C ASN A 105 -17.38 -16.09 4.78
N GLU A 106 -18.48 -15.55 5.31
CA GLU A 106 -19.79 -16.18 5.18
C GLU A 106 -20.30 -16.04 3.75
N LYS A 107 -21.22 -16.93 3.36
CA LYS A 107 -21.91 -16.77 2.07
C LYS A 107 -22.78 -15.52 2.16
N GLN A 108 -22.70 -14.69 1.13
CA GLN A 108 -23.62 -13.57 0.98
C GLN A 108 -25.05 -14.11 0.81
N THR A 109 -26.00 -13.50 1.51
CA THR A 109 -27.44 -13.77 1.34
C THR A 109 -28.09 -12.79 0.36
N GLU A 110 -27.46 -11.64 0.12
CA GLU A 110 -27.99 -10.56 -0.71
C GLU A 110 -26.84 -9.89 -1.49
N THR A 111 -27.17 -9.34 -2.67
CA THR A 111 -26.24 -8.54 -3.46
C THR A 111 -26.19 -7.12 -2.91
N VAL A 112 -25.01 -6.66 -2.49
CA VAL A 112 -24.82 -5.28 -2.02
C VAL A 112 -23.96 -4.51 -3.02
N TYR A 113 -24.57 -3.58 -3.74
CA TYR A 113 -23.82 -2.68 -4.62
C TYR A 113 -23.14 -1.58 -3.80
N ASP A 114 -21.89 -1.28 -4.15
CA ASP A 114 -21.16 -0.09 -3.67
C ASP A 114 -20.88 0.02 -2.17
N ALA A 115 -20.93 -1.10 -1.43
CA ALA A 115 -20.44 -1.07 -0.05
C ALA A 115 -18.91 -1.06 -0.05
N GLY A 116 -18.31 0.01 0.48
CA GLY A 116 -16.89 0.03 0.84
C GLY A 116 -16.49 -1.19 1.69
N SER A 117 -15.21 -1.54 1.67
CA SER A 117 -14.72 -2.72 2.36
C SER A 117 -13.38 -2.45 3.04
N ALA A 118 -13.12 -3.19 4.11
CA ALA A 118 -11.79 -3.27 4.69
C ALA A 118 -11.22 -4.66 4.47
N SER A 119 -9.91 -4.79 4.34
CA SER A 119 -9.26 -6.09 4.26
C SER A 119 -7.97 -6.11 5.07
N VAL A 120 -7.69 -7.28 5.62
CA VAL A 120 -6.44 -7.60 6.29
C VAL A 120 -5.79 -8.73 5.51
N TYR A 121 -4.50 -8.58 5.22
CA TYR A 121 -3.70 -9.57 4.54
C TYR A 121 -2.47 -9.91 5.38
N LEU A 122 -2.16 -11.21 5.42
CA LEU A 122 -0.99 -11.79 6.05
C LEU A 122 -0.24 -12.63 5.02
N ARG A 123 1.08 -12.46 4.98
CA ARG A 123 2.01 -13.46 4.45
C ARG A 123 2.96 -13.87 5.56
N ALA A 124 3.14 -15.17 5.78
CA ALA A 124 4.05 -15.71 6.78
C ALA A 124 4.51 -17.11 6.36
N GLY A 125 5.79 -17.25 6.02
CA GLY A 125 6.36 -18.51 5.52
C GLY A 125 5.71 -18.88 4.18
N LYS A 126 5.07 -20.05 4.14
CA LYS A 126 4.32 -20.55 2.98
C LYS A 126 2.86 -20.09 2.93
N ILE A 127 2.38 -19.47 4.02
CA ILE A 127 0.97 -19.07 4.15
C ILE A 127 0.78 -17.66 3.62
N ALA A 128 -0.23 -17.48 2.78
CA ALA A 128 -0.72 -16.18 2.34
C ALA A 128 -2.24 -16.16 2.47
N LYS A 129 -2.78 -15.23 3.25
CA LYS A 129 -4.21 -15.13 3.55
C LYS A 129 -4.67 -13.68 3.53
N GLY A 130 -5.70 -13.40 2.73
CA GLY A 130 -6.45 -12.15 2.78
C GLY A 130 -7.88 -12.41 3.26
N ILE A 131 -8.37 -11.58 4.18
CA ILE A 131 -9.76 -11.57 4.65
C ILE A 131 -10.33 -10.17 4.47
N SER A 132 -11.40 -10.08 3.69
CA SER A 132 -12.21 -8.87 3.56
C SER A 132 -13.32 -8.85 4.61
N TYR A 133 -13.69 -7.66 5.04
CA TYR A 133 -14.78 -7.37 5.97
C TYR A 133 -15.58 -6.18 5.44
N GLY A 134 -16.90 -6.33 5.42
CA GLY A 134 -17.85 -5.34 4.92
C GLY A 134 -19.16 -6.01 4.52
N MET A 135 -20.13 -5.24 4.03
CA MET A 135 -21.43 -5.79 3.62
C MET A 135 -21.28 -6.86 2.51
N ASN A 136 -20.31 -6.66 1.62
CA ASN A 136 -19.94 -7.62 0.56
C ASN A 136 -19.04 -8.77 1.04
N SER A 137 -18.67 -8.83 2.30
CA SER A 137 -17.78 -9.87 2.82
C SER A 137 -18.14 -10.12 4.29
N PRO A 138 -19.37 -10.59 4.56
CA PRO A 138 -19.80 -10.81 5.93
C PRO A 138 -18.90 -11.84 6.61
N LEU A 139 -18.71 -11.66 7.91
CA LEU A 139 -17.98 -12.55 8.78
C LEU A 139 -18.89 -12.90 9.95
N SER A 140 -18.83 -14.16 10.39
CA SER A 140 -19.48 -14.57 11.64
C SER A 140 -19.03 -13.67 12.78
N ARG A 141 -19.85 -13.54 13.83
CA ARG A 141 -19.48 -12.72 15.01
C ARG A 141 -18.09 -13.06 15.55
N ARG A 142 -17.76 -14.35 15.60
CA ARG A 142 -16.45 -14.85 16.04
C ARG A 142 -15.33 -14.44 15.08
N ASN A 143 -15.54 -14.61 13.77
CA ASN A 143 -14.54 -14.25 12.76
C ASN A 143 -14.35 -12.73 12.65
N THR A 144 -15.40 -11.95 12.87
CA THR A 144 -15.34 -10.48 12.97
C THR A 144 -14.40 -10.04 14.10
N ALA A 145 -14.55 -10.60 15.32
CA ALA A 145 -13.68 -10.25 16.44
C ALA A 145 -12.18 -10.57 16.17
N ARG A 146 -11.92 -11.74 15.57
CA ARG A 146 -10.57 -12.18 15.20
C ARG A 146 -9.94 -11.30 14.11
N TRP A 147 -10.74 -10.92 13.12
CA TRP A 147 -10.34 -9.99 12.07
C TRP A 147 -10.06 -8.59 12.63
N GLN A 148 -10.93 -8.08 13.51
CA GLN A 148 -10.77 -6.77 14.16
C GLN A 148 -9.50 -6.72 15.01
N ALA A 149 -9.18 -7.79 15.75
CA ALA A 149 -7.94 -7.87 16.51
C ALA A 149 -6.71 -7.70 15.61
N ALA A 150 -6.67 -8.39 14.46
CA ALA A 150 -5.58 -8.28 13.49
C ALA A 150 -5.52 -6.89 12.84
N ALA A 151 -6.65 -6.32 12.43
CA ALA A 151 -6.73 -4.98 11.87
C ALA A 151 -6.22 -3.92 12.87
N ASN A 152 -6.72 -3.98 14.11
CA ASN A 152 -6.33 -3.05 15.17
C ASN A 152 -4.85 -3.15 15.51
N ALA A 153 -4.26 -4.35 15.49
CA ALA A 153 -2.83 -4.52 15.71
C ALA A 153 -1.99 -3.77 14.66
N ILE A 154 -2.36 -3.87 13.38
CA ILE A 154 -1.69 -3.13 12.29
C ILE A 154 -1.90 -1.61 12.46
N MET A 155 -3.13 -1.18 12.72
CA MET A 155 -3.46 0.25 12.87
C MET A 155 -2.77 0.89 14.08
N ASN A 156 -2.71 0.18 15.22
CA ASN A 156 -2.01 0.65 16.40
C ASN A 156 -0.50 0.76 16.16
N LEU A 157 0.08 -0.18 15.40
CA LEU A 157 1.48 -0.08 14.98
C LEU A 157 1.71 1.16 14.11
N ALA A 158 0.82 1.45 13.15
CA ALA A 158 0.92 2.67 12.36
C ALA A 158 0.87 3.93 13.24
N LYS A 159 -0.13 4.03 14.13
CA LYS A 159 -0.26 5.16 15.07
C LYS A 159 0.98 5.34 15.95
N LYS A 160 1.61 4.25 16.40
CA LYS A 160 2.84 4.29 17.22
C LYS A 160 4.02 4.96 16.49
N TYR A 161 4.12 4.77 15.17
CA TYR A 161 5.26 5.23 14.38
C TYR A 161 5.01 6.51 13.58
N GLU A 162 3.77 6.99 13.52
CA GLU A 162 3.38 8.18 12.76
C GLU A 162 4.20 9.43 13.12
N SER A 163 4.49 9.65 14.41
CA SER A 163 5.28 10.81 14.86
C SER A 163 6.76 10.74 14.48
N LYS A 164 7.26 9.55 14.16
CA LYS A 164 8.64 9.30 13.70
C LYS A 164 8.72 9.14 12.18
N ALA A 165 7.59 9.29 11.49
CA ALA A 165 7.50 8.94 10.09
C ALA A 165 8.16 9.99 9.21
N VAL A 166 8.84 9.50 8.17
CA VAL A 166 9.29 10.32 7.05
C VAL A 166 8.10 10.52 6.12
N LYS A 167 7.64 11.78 6.03
CA LYS A 167 6.56 12.18 5.12
C LYS A 167 7.12 12.36 3.72
N ILE A 168 6.45 11.78 2.73
CA ILE A 168 6.78 12.02 1.33
C ILE A 168 6.18 13.36 0.90
N PRO A 169 6.96 14.26 0.30
CA PRO A 169 6.43 15.54 -0.17
C PRO A 169 5.27 15.34 -1.14
N GLU A 170 4.23 16.15 -0.98
CA GLU A 170 3.02 16.08 -1.81
C GLU A 170 3.33 16.30 -3.30
N ASN A 171 4.44 16.95 -3.62
CA ASN A 171 4.82 17.27 -4.98
C ASN A 171 5.52 16.12 -5.73
N TYR A 172 5.66 14.93 -5.13
CA TYR A 172 6.13 13.72 -5.81
C TYR A 172 4.98 12.75 -6.13
N ALA A 173 5.06 12.08 -7.27
CA ALA A 173 4.15 11.01 -7.67
C ALA A 173 4.88 9.90 -8.42
N THR A 174 4.60 8.65 -8.05
CA THR A 174 5.07 7.49 -8.81
C THR A 174 4.10 7.15 -9.92
N ILE A 175 4.58 7.03 -11.16
CA ILE A 175 3.79 6.61 -12.30
C ILE A 175 4.17 5.18 -12.66
N SER A 176 3.18 4.30 -12.77
CA SER A 176 3.39 2.92 -13.20
C SER A 176 4.00 2.87 -14.59
N TYR A 177 5.08 2.10 -14.76
CA TYR A 177 5.70 1.92 -16.06
C TYR A 177 4.84 1.01 -16.94
N ASN A 178 4.32 1.56 -18.04
CA ASN A 178 3.73 0.79 -19.12
C ASN A 178 4.77 0.62 -20.23
N ARG A 179 5.25 -0.61 -20.47
CA ARG A 179 6.31 -0.88 -21.44
C ARG A 179 5.99 -0.39 -22.85
N GLN A 180 4.73 -0.46 -23.29
CA GLN A 180 4.33 -0.05 -24.63
C GLN A 180 4.23 1.47 -24.72
N ALA A 181 3.53 2.11 -23.79
CA ALA A 181 3.31 3.55 -23.79
C ALA A 181 4.58 4.35 -23.44
N HIS A 182 5.46 3.80 -22.61
CA HIS A 182 6.61 4.49 -22.03
C HIS A 182 7.96 3.97 -22.57
N LYS A 183 7.96 3.31 -23.74
CA LYS A 183 9.17 2.77 -24.39
C LYS A 183 10.27 3.82 -24.64
N TYR A 184 9.90 5.10 -24.69
CA TYR A 184 10.83 6.21 -24.89
C TYR A 184 11.64 6.54 -23.63
N ILE A 185 11.14 6.17 -22.44
CA ILE A 185 11.82 6.37 -21.15
C ILE A 185 12.85 5.27 -20.92
N PHE A 186 12.39 4.02 -20.98
CA PHE A 186 13.23 2.86 -20.78
C PHE A 186 13.13 1.92 -21.97
N LYS A 187 14.27 1.57 -22.55
CA LYS A 187 14.39 0.50 -23.56
C LYS A 187 14.63 -0.82 -22.85
N ASN A 188 13.69 -1.77 -23.00
CA ASN A 188 13.83 -3.15 -22.53
C ASN A 188 14.09 -3.34 -21.02
N LEU A 189 13.56 -2.46 -20.18
CA LEU A 189 13.63 -2.64 -18.72
C LEU A 189 12.36 -3.25 -18.15
N THR A 190 12.48 -3.89 -16.99
CA THR A 190 11.36 -4.50 -16.28
C THR A 190 10.79 -3.51 -15.28
N TYR A 191 9.47 -3.33 -15.23
CA TYR A 191 8.85 -2.46 -14.22
C TYR A 191 9.26 -2.86 -12.80
N ARG A 192 9.56 -1.86 -11.98
CA ARG A 192 9.79 -2.04 -10.54
C ARG A 192 8.98 -0.99 -9.81
N LYS A 193 8.16 -1.38 -8.84
CA LYS A 193 7.48 -0.41 -7.97
C LYS A 193 8.49 0.18 -6.98
N LEU A 194 8.59 1.51 -6.88
CA LEU A 194 9.36 2.16 -5.81
C LEU A 194 8.72 1.92 -4.46
N LYS A 195 9.56 1.66 -3.46
CA LYS A 195 9.18 1.67 -2.05
C LYS A 195 9.31 3.10 -1.52
N LEU A 196 8.63 3.44 -0.43
CA LEU A 196 8.72 4.80 0.12
C LEU A 196 10.15 5.26 0.47
N PRO A 197 11.05 4.41 1.04
CA PRO A 197 12.46 4.78 1.21
C PRO A 197 13.23 5.03 -0.10
N ASP A 198 12.78 4.45 -1.21
CA ASP A 198 13.36 4.75 -2.53
C ASP A 198 12.98 6.17 -2.98
N LEU A 199 11.80 6.68 -2.60
CA LEU A 199 11.35 8.02 -2.95
C LEU A 199 12.18 9.12 -2.26
N THR A 200 12.49 8.94 -0.97
CA THR A 200 13.37 9.88 -0.25
C THR A 200 14.76 9.91 -0.88
N ARG A 201 15.32 8.75 -1.27
CA ARG A 201 16.60 8.69 -1.99
C ARG A 201 16.54 9.35 -3.36
N ALA A 202 15.45 9.14 -4.11
CA ALA A 202 15.24 9.83 -5.37
C ALA A 202 15.19 11.35 -5.19
N GLN A 203 14.48 11.84 -4.17
CA GLN A 203 14.42 13.27 -3.83
C GLN A 203 15.82 13.84 -3.55
N MET A 204 16.61 13.20 -2.69
CA MET A 204 17.97 13.66 -2.39
C MET A 204 18.84 13.73 -3.65
N LEU A 205 18.71 12.77 -4.56
CA LEU A 205 19.46 12.75 -5.82
C LEU A 205 18.95 13.80 -6.82
N VAL A 206 17.65 14.13 -6.81
CA VAL A 206 17.11 15.27 -7.57
C VAL A 206 17.70 16.58 -7.05
N GLU A 207 17.63 16.83 -5.74
CA GLU A 207 18.18 18.04 -5.11
C GLU A 207 19.68 18.20 -5.40
N LYS A 208 20.45 17.13 -5.22
CA LYS A 208 21.88 17.09 -5.59
C LYS A 208 22.10 17.41 -7.07
N SER A 209 21.34 16.79 -7.97
CA SER A 209 21.52 16.98 -9.41
C SER A 209 21.22 18.42 -9.85
N VAL A 210 20.25 19.07 -9.21
CA VAL A 210 19.89 20.47 -9.48
C VAL A 210 20.96 21.42 -8.95
N ALA A 211 21.51 21.16 -7.76
CA ALA A 211 22.64 21.92 -7.23
C ALA A 211 23.85 21.84 -8.18
N ASP A 212 24.24 20.62 -8.56
CA ASP A 212 25.35 20.35 -9.49
C ASP A 212 25.12 20.97 -10.89
N TYR A 213 23.86 21.10 -11.33
CA TYR A 213 23.50 21.80 -12.58
C TYR A 213 23.64 23.32 -12.43
N ASN A 214 23.08 23.89 -11.36
CA ASN A 214 23.07 25.34 -11.12
C ASN A 214 24.48 25.90 -10.92
N GLU A 215 25.37 25.17 -10.26
CA GLU A 215 26.78 25.58 -10.09
C GLU A 215 27.53 25.75 -11.42
N LYS A 216 27.09 25.04 -12.46
CA LYS A 216 27.70 25.11 -13.81
C LYS A 216 27.10 26.21 -14.68
N GLN A 217 26.03 26.89 -14.23
CA GLN A 217 25.39 27.95 -15.01
C GLN A 217 26.10 29.29 -14.79
N ILE A 218 26.73 29.81 -15.85
CA ILE A 218 27.42 31.11 -15.83
C ILE A 218 26.47 32.24 -16.28
N GLN A 219 25.62 31.97 -17.27
CA GLN A 219 24.66 32.94 -17.84
C GLN A 219 23.29 32.32 -18.17
N GLY A 220 23.09 31.05 -17.80
CA GLY A 220 21.85 30.30 -18.06
C GLY A 220 20.81 30.45 -16.95
N GLU A 221 19.58 30.03 -17.24
CA GLU A 221 18.56 29.91 -16.22
C GLU A 221 18.93 28.83 -15.20
N THR A 222 18.85 29.18 -13.92
CA THR A 222 18.98 28.23 -12.82
C THR A 222 17.62 27.70 -12.39
N ILE A 223 17.56 26.44 -11.99
CA ILE A 223 16.37 25.84 -11.40
C ILE A 223 16.29 26.28 -9.93
N LYS A 224 15.20 26.97 -9.55
CA LYS A 224 14.98 27.47 -8.18
C LYS A 224 13.69 26.90 -7.61
N ASN A 225 13.56 26.86 -6.28
CA ASN A 225 12.30 26.56 -5.58
C ASN A 225 11.71 25.17 -5.93
N LEU A 226 12.47 24.09 -5.69
CA LEU A 226 12.05 22.72 -6.01
C LEU A 226 10.72 22.31 -5.33
N GLU A 227 10.33 22.95 -4.23
CA GLU A 227 9.04 22.77 -3.58
C GLU A 227 7.84 23.15 -4.47
N LYS A 228 8.05 23.98 -5.49
CA LYS A 228 7.02 24.37 -6.47
C LYS A 228 6.88 23.39 -7.63
N TYR A 229 7.87 22.52 -7.84
CA TYR A 229 7.87 21.55 -8.93
C TYR A 229 7.02 20.36 -8.57
N ARG A 230 6.35 19.78 -9.56
CA ARG A 230 5.72 18.46 -9.50
C ARG A 230 6.66 17.44 -10.14
N PHE A 231 6.97 16.36 -9.42
CA PHE A 231 7.89 15.32 -9.85
C PHE A 231 7.14 14.04 -10.17
N GLN A 232 7.29 13.57 -11.41
CA GLN A 232 6.80 12.27 -11.85
C GLN A 232 7.96 11.29 -11.87
N LEU A 233 7.84 10.19 -11.12
CA LEU A 233 8.86 9.16 -11.02
C LEU A 233 8.39 7.89 -11.71
N VAL A 234 9.12 7.47 -12.75
CA VAL A 234 8.91 6.19 -13.43
C VAL A 234 10.11 5.31 -13.13
N SER A 235 9.88 4.09 -12.65
CA SER A 235 10.94 3.22 -12.15
C SER A 235 10.95 1.86 -12.81
N ALA A 236 12.16 1.32 -12.94
CA ALA A 236 12.41 0.03 -13.56
C ALA A 236 13.63 -0.66 -12.93
N ALA A 237 13.78 -1.96 -13.22
CA ALA A 237 14.98 -2.73 -12.97
C ALA A 237 15.77 -2.87 -14.27
N ASN A 238 17.06 -2.56 -14.22
CA ASN A 238 17.97 -2.80 -15.34
C ASN A 238 18.43 -4.28 -15.39
N PRO A 239 19.20 -4.71 -16.41
CA PRO A 239 19.68 -6.10 -16.50
C PRO A 239 20.57 -6.55 -15.32
N ALA A 240 21.21 -5.61 -14.63
CA ALA A 240 21.98 -5.85 -13.40
C ALA A 240 21.09 -5.86 -12.14
N ASN A 241 19.77 -5.84 -12.30
CA ASN A 241 18.77 -5.81 -11.22
C ASN A 241 18.81 -4.54 -10.34
N GLU A 242 19.49 -3.48 -10.80
CA GLU A 242 19.57 -2.19 -10.13
C GLU A 242 18.27 -1.41 -10.35
N THR A 243 17.87 -0.62 -9.36
CA THR A 243 16.69 0.23 -9.47
C THR A 243 17.06 1.54 -10.15
N VAL A 244 16.51 1.76 -11.35
CA VAL A 244 16.65 3.03 -12.08
C VAL A 244 15.33 3.79 -12.08
N VAL A 245 15.42 5.12 -12.02
CA VAL A 245 14.28 6.03 -11.95
C VAL A 245 14.47 7.13 -12.99
N TRP A 246 13.49 7.30 -13.85
CA TRP A 246 13.37 8.49 -14.66
C TRP A 246 12.50 9.50 -13.92
N VAL A 247 12.99 10.72 -13.84
CA VAL A 247 12.33 11.84 -13.18
C VAL A 247 11.91 12.84 -14.24
N ASN A 248 10.66 13.28 -14.17
CA ASN A 248 10.13 14.40 -14.94
C ASN A 248 9.65 15.48 -13.96
N ALA A 249 10.24 16.66 -14.02
CA ALA A 249 9.96 17.76 -13.13
C ALA A 249 9.22 18.88 -13.88
N LEU A 250 8.14 19.39 -13.28
CA LEU A 250 7.21 20.33 -13.92
C LEU A 250 6.86 21.48 -12.96
N CYS A 251 7.08 22.74 -13.33
CA CYS A 251 6.58 23.89 -12.54
C CYS A 251 5.05 23.93 -12.46
N THR A 252 4.39 23.63 -13.59
CA THR A 252 2.94 23.62 -13.70
C THR A 252 2.49 22.27 -14.24
N ALA A 253 1.36 21.79 -13.73
CA ALA A 253 0.81 20.53 -14.15
C ALA A 253 -0.71 20.55 -14.00
N ASN A 254 -1.41 19.88 -14.90
CA ASN A 254 -2.86 19.72 -14.81
C ASN A 254 -3.22 18.69 -13.71
N GLY A 255 -4.52 18.53 -13.42
CA GLY A 255 -4.99 17.57 -12.40
C GLY A 255 -4.69 16.08 -12.69
N SER A 256 -4.13 15.73 -13.86
CA SER A 256 -3.76 14.34 -14.18
C SER A 256 -2.28 14.02 -13.94
N TRP A 257 -1.46 14.98 -13.48
CA TRP A 257 0.00 14.81 -13.30
C TRP A 257 0.42 13.65 -12.39
N ARG A 258 -0.43 13.24 -11.45
CA ARG A 258 -0.15 12.06 -10.59
C ARG A 258 -0.48 10.72 -11.25
N ARG A 259 -1.16 10.72 -12.41
CA ARG A 259 -1.71 9.53 -13.07
C ARG A 259 -1.12 9.28 -14.45
N GLN A 260 -0.71 10.34 -15.14
CA GLN A 260 -0.24 10.28 -16.51
C GLN A 260 1.03 11.11 -16.64
N ILE A 261 1.97 10.63 -17.45
CA ILE A 261 3.19 11.37 -17.76
C ILE A 261 2.80 12.62 -18.56
N ILE A 262 3.26 13.77 -18.10
CA ILE A 262 3.05 15.04 -18.80
C ILE A 262 4.26 15.28 -19.68
N THR A 263 4.04 15.32 -20.98
CA THR A 263 5.05 15.70 -21.97
C THR A 263 4.90 17.18 -22.27
N VAL A 264 6.02 17.88 -22.32
CA VAL A 264 6.12 19.30 -22.67
C VAL A 264 7.19 19.45 -23.73
N ASP A 265 6.94 20.33 -24.70
CA ASP A 265 7.87 20.57 -25.80
C ASP A 265 8.99 21.50 -25.35
N ASP A 266 8.64 22.67 -24.80
CA ASP A 266 9.57 23.68 -24.29
C ASP A 266 9.09 24.27 -22.95
N GLY A 267 9.91 25.12 -22.33
CA GLY A 267 9.56 25.89 -21.13
C GLY A 267 10.69 26.10 -20.14
N GLY A 268 11.95 25.96 -20.60
CA GLY A 268 13.13 26.36 -19.86
C GLY A 268 13.36 25.61 -18.57
N SER A 269 13.90 26.32 -17.58
CA SER A 269 14.17 25.81 -16.23
C SER A 269 12.94 25.22 -15.53
N CYS A 270 11.72 25.55 -15.97
CA CYS A 270 10.49 25.02 -15.41
C CYS A 270 10.19 23.56 -15.76
N TYR A 271 10.93 22.98 -16.70
CA TYR A 271 10.79 21.59 -17.09
C TYR A 271 12.15 20.96 -17.30
N PHE A 272 12.40 19.88 -16.56
CA PHE A 272 13.62 19.12 -16.71
C PHE A 272 13.37 17.64 -16.44
N ASN A 273 14.25 16.82 -17.00
CA ASN A 273 14.25 15.40 -16.75
C ASN A 273 15.66 14.90 -16.43
N LEU A 274 15.71 13.77 -15.71
CA LEU A 274 16.96 13.11 -15.38
C LEU A 274 16.73 11.62 -15.14
N TYR A 275 17.82 10.87 -15.16
CA TYR A 275 17.85 9.47 -14.81
C TYR A 275 18.65 9.31 -13.52
N ILE A 276 18.14 8.48 -12.63
CA ILE A 276 18.72 8.21 -11.31
C ILE A 276 18.92 6.70 -11.21
N ASN A 277 20.06 6.29 -10.68
CA ASN A 277 20.30 4.92 -10.25
C ASN A 277 20.33 4.87 -8.72
N LEU A 278 19.27 4.35 -8.11
CA LEU A 278 19.13 4.30 -6.65
C LEU A 278 20.03 3.25 -6.00
N SER A 279 20.52 2.27 -6.76
CA SER A 279 21.44 1.25 -6.25
C SER A 279 22.87 1.77 -6.19
N LYS A 280 23.23 2.68 -7.10
CA LYS A 280 24.57 3.29 -7.17
C LYS A 280 24.65 4.68 -6.54
N GLU A 281 23.50 5.26 -6.17
CA GLU A 281 23.40 6.63 -5.65
C GLU A 281 23.97 7.67 -6.63
N THR A 282 23.72 7.46 -7.92
CA THR A 282 24.18 8.34 -9.00
C THR A 282 23.01 8.87 -9.82
N TYR A 283 23.22 9.95 -10.54
CA TYR A 283 22.30 10.44 -11.56
C TYR A 283 23.05 10.71 -12.87
N ASP A 284 22.33 10.62 -13.99
CA ASP A 284 22.83 10.89 -15.34
C ASP A 284 21.75 11.52 -16.22
N ARG A 285 22.14 11.96 -17.42
CA ARG A 285 21.24 12.49 -18.46
C ARG A 285 20.31 13.60 -17.96
N PHE A 286 20.84 14.50 -17.14
CA PHE A 286 20.13 15.69 -16.71
C PHE A 286 19.93 16.62 -17.90
N SER A 287 18.68 16.94 -18.22
CA SER A 287 18.32 17.79 -19.34
C SER A 287 17.23 18.78 -18.91
N VAL A 288 17.49 20.07 -19.15
CA VAL A 288 16.50 21.14 -19.04
C VAL A 288 15.92 21.38 -20.43
N ASN A 289 14.61 21.63 -20.53
CA ASN A 289 13.97 21.93 -21.80
C ASN A 289 14.43 23.30 -22.34
N GLY A 290 14.26 23.50 -23.65
CA GLY A 290 14.57 24.76 -24.31
C GLY A 290 13.63 25.90 -23.90
N ASN A 291 14.05 27.14 -24.17
CA ASN A 291 13.18 28.30 -24.12
C ASN A 291 12.51 28.43 -25.50
N GLY A 292 11.19 28.30 -25.53
CA GLY A 292 10.37 28.55 -26.73
C GLY A 292 10.11 30.03 -26.97
#